data_AF-A0A7T5E733-F1
#
_entry.id   AF-A0A7T5E733-F1
#
_cell.length_a   1.000
_cell.length_b   1.000
_cell.length_c   1.000
_cell.angle_alpha   90.00
_cell.angle_beta   90.00
_cell.angle_gamma   90.00
#
_symmetry.space_group_name_H-M   'P 1'
#
loop_
_entity.id
_entity.type
_entity.pdbx_description
1 polymer ?
#
loop_
_entity_poly.entity_id
_entity_poly.type
_entity_poly.pdbx_seq_one_letter_code
_entity_poly.pdbx_strand_id
1 'polypeptide(L)'
;MPRPLRILIRRRLSWLLLLLTVWLLCSGEAVALPLSDRFQDFPAWEKLPLPGAKGDLAYPDWMAGTWELTSTLVDLAAPLAPDIVTPGFESNQSMLDQPITCVVRFVEAPTLLSGFFPRVLSQGDIVADRAFNGLNMAQAYLGEAAVKAVKVDPNNPNRQLTLLDQGRQLESTVTARTTEAPQADRFITAERFQQVFRGTAVPYLNEVETTTDYWNLGDHIEADQVTAVYLSPQDPDFLAALGQPVALYRYHLHLSPLIADGANP
;
A
#
# COMPACT_ATOMS: atom_id res chain seq x y z
N MET A 1 -40.66 49.44 32.04
CA MET A 1 -39.80 49.61 30.84
C MET A 1 -39.05 48.30 30.56
N PRO A 2 -39.59 47.39 29.73
CA PRO A 2 -38.86 46.17 29.38
C PRO A 2 -38.01 46.43 28.12
N ARG A 3 -36.68 46.47 28.26
CA ARG A 3 -35.78 46.39 27.11
C ARG A 3 -36.04 45.04 26.39
N PRO A 4 -36.13 45.03 25.06
CA PRO A 4 -36.92 44.03 24.35
C PRO A 4 -36.13 42.73 24.25
N LEU A 5 -36.62 41.71 24.97
CA LEU A 5 -36.20 40.30 24.85
C LEU A 5 -36.10 39.85 23.38
N ARG A 6 -36.92 40.44 22.50
CA ARG A 6 -36.95 40.23 21.04
C ARG A 6 -35.65 40.64 20.32
N ILE A 7 -34.92 41.67 20.77
CA ILE A 7 -33.66 42.09 20.14
C ILE A 7 -32.53 41.12 20.48
N LEU A 8 -32.47 40.65 21.73
CA LEU A 8 -31.50 39.63 22.16
C LEU A 8 -31.75 38.29 21.46
N ILE A 9 -33.01 37.88 21.29
CA ILE A 9 -33.37 36.64 20.57
C ILE A 9 -33.01 36.76 19.09
N ARG A 10 -33.33 37.89 18.42
CA ARG A 10 -32.94 38.12 17.01
C ARG A 10 -31.44 38.07 16.80
N ARG A 11 -30.66 38.72 17.68
CA ARG A 11 -29.20 38.72 17.59
C ARG A 11 -28.63 37.32 17.78
N ARG A 12 -29.12 36.53 18.75
CA ARG A 12 -28.69 35.13 18.95
C ARG A 12 -29.05 34.23 17.76
N LEU A 13 -30.23 34.42 17.15
CA LEU A 13 -30.64 33.70 15.96
C LEU A 13 -29.75 34.01 14.77
N SER A 14 -29.36 35.29 14.57
CA SER A 14 -28.41 35.70 13.53
C SER A 14 -27.03 35.09 13.73
N TRP A 15 -26.53 35.00 14.97
CA TRP A 15 -25.25 34.34 15.27
C TRP A 15 -25.30 32.82 15.01
N LEU A 16 -26.41 32.16 15.36
CA LEU A 16 -26.61 30.73 15.08
C LEU A 16 -26.68 30.45 13.57
N LEU A 17 -27.37 31.30 12.81
CA LEU A 17 -27.44 31.18 11.34
C LEU A 17 -26.07 31.43 10.69
N LEU A 18 -25.28 32.36 11.22
CA LEU A 18 -23.92 32.63 10.77
C LEU A 18 -22.98 31.45 11.06
N LEU A 19 -23.09 30.85 12.25
CA LEU A 19 -22.31 29.66 12.61
C LEU A 19 -22.72 28.44 11.78
N LEU A 20 -24.02 28.27 11.49
CA LEU A 20 -24.52 27.19 10.64
C LEU A 20 -24.04 27.35 9.18
N THR A 21 -24.00 28.58 8.68
CA THR A 21 -23.50 28.87 7.32
C THR A 21 -21.98 28.72 7.22
N VAL A 22 -21.22 29.13 8.24
CA VAL A 22 -19.78 28.82 8.31
C VAL A 22 -19.55 27.31 8.40
N TRP A 23 -20.34 26.57 9.17
CA TRP A 23 -20.25 25.12 9.25
C TRP A 23 -20.54 24.44 7.90
N LEU A 24 -21.57 24.90 7.16
CA LEU A 24 -21.92 24.41 5.82
C LEU A 24 -20.92 24.80 4.72
N LEU A 25 -20.23 25.94 4.86
CA LEU A 25 -19.20 26.39 3.91
C LEU A 25 -17.81 25.80 4.23
N CYS A 26 -17.56 25.42 5.48
CA CYS A 26 -16.35 24.75 5.92
C CYS A 26 -16.46 23.21 5.88
N SER A 27 -17.66 22.65 5.66
CA SER A 27 -17.82 21.27 5.23
C SER A 27 -17.51 21.16 3.74
N GLY A 28 -16.28 21.50 3.35
CA GLY A 28 -15.76 21.04 2.08
C GLY A 28 -15.72 19.52 2.14
N GLU A 29 -16.51 18.85 1.31
CA GLU A 29 -16.20 17.47 0.98
C GLU A 29 -14.79 17.51 0.42
N ALA A 30 -13.83 16.95 1.16
CA ALA A 30 -12.52 16.65 0.60
C ALA A 30 -12.81 15.61 -0.50
N VAL A 31 -12.98 16.08 -1.73
CA VAL A 31 -13.08 15.22 -2.90
C VAL A 31 -11.72 14.54 -2.97
N ALA A 32 -11.67 13.30 -2.50
CA ALA A 32 -10.49 12.47 -2.65
C ALA A 32 -10.23 12.35 -4.17
N LEU A 33 -9.07 12.81 -4.60
CA LEU A 33 -8.65 12.61 -5.99
C LEU A 33 -8.64 11.11 -6.30
N PRO A 34 -9.07 10.69 -7.50
CA PRO A 34 -8.92 9.31 -7.94
C PRO A 34 -7.47 8.85 -7.76
N LEU A 35 -7.26 7.59 -7.35
CA LEU A 35 -5.91 7.05 -7.18
C LEU A 35 -5.11 7.10 -8.49
N SER A 36 -5.80 7.00 -9.63
CA SER A 36 -5.21 7.10 -10.97
C SER A 36 -4.43 8.39 -11.21
N ASP A 37 -4.93 9.50 -10.71
CA ASP A 37 -4.41 10.83 -11.05
C ASP A 37 -3.10 11.09 -10.31
N ARG A 38 -2.89 10.40 -9.19
CA ARG A 38 -1.73 10.57 -8.29
C ARG A 38 -0.40 10.19 -8.91
N PHE A 39 -0.40 9.30 -9.90
CA PHE A 39 0.84 8.93 -10.60
C PHE A 39 1.47 10.12 -11.34
N GLN A 40 0.69 11.16 -11.65
CA GLN A 40 1.18 12.40 -12.26
C GLN A 40 1.93 13.30 -11.26
N ASP A 41 1.72 13.11 -9.96
CA ASP A 41 2.31 13.93 -8.91
C ASP A 41 3.73 13.49 -8.55
N PHE A 42 4.25 12.38 -9.08
CA PHE A 42 5.62 11.96 -8.80
C PHE A 42 6.63 13.03 -9.25
N PRO A 43 7.60 13.46 -8.42
CA PRO A 43 7.93 12.96 -7.06
C PRO A 43 7.31 13.74 -5.89
N ALA A 44 6.44 14.72 -6.14
CA ALA A 44 5.68 15.46 -5.12
C ALA A 44 4.57 14.60 -4.46
N TRP A 45 4.95 13.45 -3.90
CA TRP A 45 4.04 12.45 -3.35
C TRP A 45 3.56 12.81 -1.95
N GLU A 46 2.23 12.88 -1.78
CA GLU A 46 1.61 13.11 -0.47
C GLU A 46 1.09 11.81 0.15
N LYS A 47 1.16 11.69 1.47
CA LYS A 47 0.67 10.50 2.18
C LYS A 47 -0.85 10.33 2.07
N LEU A 48 -1.33 9.15 1.66
CA LEU A 48 -2.77 8.91 1.47
C LEU A 48 -3.56 8.78 2.79
N PRO A 49 -4.76 9.39 2.92
CA PRO A 49 -5.65 9.13 4.04
C PRO A 49 -6.42 7.80 3.84
N LEU A 50 -5.72 6.67 3.94
CA LEU A 50 -6.30 5.33 3.75
C LEU A 50 -7.14 4.85 4.95
N PRO A 51 -8.28 4.16 4.71
CA PRO A 51 -9.04 3.53 5.79
C PRO A 51 -8.31 2.28 6.32
N GLY A 52 -8.54 1.95 7.59
CA GLY A 52 -7.93 0.79 8.23
C GLY A 52 -8.25 -0.52 7.50
N ALA A 53 -7.24 -1.38 7.33
CA ALA A 53 -7.37 -2.62 6.56
C ALA A 53 -8.33 -3.61 7.26
N LYS A 54 -9.24 -4.20 6.47
CA LYS A 54 -10.19 -5.24 6.91
C LYS A 54 -10.13 -6.41 5.94
N GLY A 55 -10.09 -7.63 6.47
CA GLY A 55 -9.95 -8.84 5.65
C GLY A 55 -8.64 -8.84 4.86
N ASP A 56 -8.61 -9.59 3.77
CA ASP A 56 -7.55 -9.52 2.75
C ASP A 56 -7.95 -8.58 1.59
N LEU A 57 -7.01 -8.28 0.70
CA LEU A 57 -7.22 -7.52 -0.53
C LEU A 57 -7.73 -8.48 -1.60
N ALA A 58 -8.96 -8.27 -2.05
CA ALA A 58 -9.54 -8.99 -3.18
C ALA A 58 -9.13 -8.32 -4.50
N TYR A 59 -8.68 -9.13 -5.45
CA TYR A 59 -8.30 -8.74 -6.80
C TYR A 59 -9.39 -9.16 -7.81
N PRO A 60 -9.44 -8.54 -9.00
CA PRO A 60 -10.33 -8.98 -10.06
C PRO A 60 -10.01 -10.41 -10.55
N ASP A 61 -11.02 -11.10 -11.08
CA ASP A 61 -10.91 -12.47 -11.59
C ASP A 61 -9.79 -12.65 -12.62
N TRP A 62 -9.53 -11.63 -13.44
CA TRP A 62 -8.48 -11.67 -14.46
C TRP A 62 -7.05 -11.72 -13.91
N MET A 63 -6.84 -11.46 -12.61
CA MET A 63 -5.54 -11.68 -11.97
C MET A 63 -5.32 -13.14 -11.54
N ALA A 64 -6.36 -13.96 -11.48
CA ALA A 64 -6.25 -15.34 -11.03
C ALA A 64 -5.23 -16.12 -11.87
N GLY A 65 -4.31 -16.82 -11.21
CA GLY A 65 -3.30 -17.62 -11.88
C GLY A 65 -1.90 -17.41 -11.34
N THR A 66 -0.93 -17.99 -12.03
CA THR A 66 0.50 -17.85 -11.75
C THR A 66 1.14 -17.05 -12.86
N TRP A 67 2.00 -16.11 -12.50
CA TRP A 67 2.57 -15.12 -13.39
C TRP A 67 4.08 -15.05 -13.18
N GLU A 68 4.82 -14.91 -14.27
CA GLU A 68 6.18 -14.41 -14.23
C GLU A 68 6.09 -12.88 -14.13
N LEU A 69 6.44 -12.35 -12.96
CA LEU A 69 6.53 -10.92 -12.70
C LEU A 69 7.92 -10.43 -13.06
N THR A 70 8.01 -9.43 -13.92
CA THR A 70 9.20 -8.59 -14.12
C THR A 70 8.95 -7.21 -13.53
N SER A 71 9.69 -6.86 -12.49
CA SER A 71 9.63 -5.57 -11.80
C SER A 71 10.87 -4.76 -12.15
N THR A 72 10.68 -3.57 -12.73
CA THR A 72 11.79 -2.68 -13.10
C THR A 72 11.63 -1.36 -12.36
N LEU A 73 12.64 -0.97 -11.58
CA LEU A 73 12.70 0.38 -10.99
C LEU A 73 12.98 1.37 -12.12
N VAL A 74 12.04 2.27 -12.41
CA VAL A 74 12.13 3.22 -13.54
C VAL A 74 12.37 4.66 -13.09
N ASP A 75 12.09 4.98 -11.82
CA ASP A 75 12.38 6.28 -11.25
C ASP A 75 12.53 6.17 -9.73
N LEU A 76 13.29 7.07 -9.12
CA LEU A 76 13.43 7.17 -7.67
C LEU A 76 13.67 8.62 -7.23
N ALA A 77 13.16 8.97 -6.05
CA ALA A 77 13.36 10.29 -5.47
C ALA A 77 13.55 10.22 -3.96
N ALA A 78 14.34 11.13 -3.41
CA ALA A 78 14.47 11.35 -1.97
C ALA A 78 14.08 12.81 -1.67
N PRO A 79 12.79 13.12 -1.52
CA PRO A 79 12.29 14.51 -1.44
C PRO A 79 12.88 15.35 -0.31
N LEU A 80 13.38 14.68 0.73
CA LEU A 80 13.93 15.31 1.94
C LEU A 80 15.47 15.32 1.97
N ALA A 81 16.14 14.83 0.92
CA ALA A 81 17.59 14.92 0.81
C ALA A 81 18.04 16.36 0.47
N PRO A 82 19.22 16.81 0.94
CA PRO A 82 20.21 16.05 1.73
C PRO A 82 19.94 16.04 3.24
N ASP A 83 18.92 16.75 3.72
CA ASP A 83 18.69 16.96 5.16
C ASP A 83 18.30 15.67 5.88
N ILE A 84 17.50 14.81 5.24
CA ILE A 84 17.15 13.47 5.73
C ILE A 84 17.50 12.46 4.65
N VAL A 85 18.40 11.53 4.98
CA VAL A 85 18.84 10.45 4.09
C VAL A 85 18.59 9.09 4.73
N THR A 86 18.20 8.11 3.91
CA THR A 86 18.04 6.73 4.38
C THR A 86 19.03 5.82 3.66
N PRO A 87 19.68 4.87 4.36
CA PRO A 87 20.65 3.95 3.72
C PRO A 87 20.05 3.15 2.55
N GLY A 88 18.75 2.86 2.61
CA GLY A 88 18.06 2.09 1.56
C GLY A 88 17.95 2.82 0.22
N PHE A 89 17.88 4.16 0.22
CA PHE A 89 17.76 4.93 -1.02
C PHE A 89 19.03 4.85 -1.88
N GLU A 90 20.19 5.03 -1.27
CA GLU A 90 21.48 4.99 -1.96
C GLU A 90 21.76 3.60 -2.55
N SER A 91 21.48 2.52 -1.80
CA SER A 91 21.66 1.16 -2.31
C SER A 91 20.78 0.86 -3.53
N ASN A 92 19.55 1.39 -3.55
CA ASN A 92 18.58 1.12 -4.60
C ASN A 92 18.87 1.87 -5.91
N GLN A 93 19.70 2.92 -5.90
CA GLN A 93 20.12 3.60 -7.13
C GLN A 93 20.80 2.65 -8.13
N SER A 94 21.53 1.64 -7.62
CA SER A 94 22.18 0.63 -8.46
C SER A 94 21.20 -0.30 -9.19
N MET A 95 19.92 -0.33 -8.76
CA MET A 95 18.86 -1.15 -9.33
C MET A 95 18.02 -0.39 -10.38
N LEU A 96 18.29 0.90 -10.60
CA LEU A 96 17.58 1.68 -11.62
C LEU A 96 17.78 1.04 -13.00
N ASP A 97 16.67 0.88 -13.73
CA ASP A 97 16.57 0.22 -15.03
C ASP A 97 17.01 -1.26 -15.06
N GLN A 98 17.19 -1.89 -13.89
CA GLN A 98 17.50 -3.31 -13.79
C GLN A 98 16.22 -4.11 -13.55
N PRO A 99 15.82 -5.01 -14.46
CA PRO A 99 14.65 -5.86 -14.26
C PRO A 99 14.96 -6.95 -13.23
N ILE A 100 14.02 -7.16 -12.31
CA ILE A 100 14.03 -8.26 -11.36
C ILE A 100 12.83 -9.15 -11.66
N THR A 101 13.10 -10.43 -11.94
CA THR A 101 12.07 -11.41 -12.31
C THR A 101 11.82 -12.41 -11.18
N CYS A 102 10.55 -12.72 -10.92
CA CYS A 102 10.16 -13.75 -9.96
C CYS A 102 8.77 -14.30 -10.28
N VAL A 103 8.41 -15.44 -9.70
CA VAL A 103 7.09 -16.03 -9.85
C VAL A 103 6.15 -15.52 -8.77
N VAL A 104 4.97 -15.05 -9.17
CA VAL A 104 3.88 -14.65 -8.26
C VAL A 104 2.60 -15.38 -8.63
N ARG A 105 1.68 -15.52 -7.68
CA ARG A 105 0.38 -16.13 -7.91
C ARG A 105 -0.74 -15.42 -7.15
N PHE A 106 -1.91 -15.46 -7.76
CA PHE A 106 -3.17 -15.03 -7.18
C PHE A 106 -4.12 -16.22 -7.22
N VAL A 107 -4.69 -16.54 -6.07
CA VAL A 107 -5.46 -17.76 -5.83
C VAL A 107 -6.82 -17.42 -5.27
N GLU A 108 -7.79 -18.31 -5.44
CA GLU A 108 -9.05 -18.17 -4.72
C GLU A 108 -8.80 -18.14 -3.21
N ALA A 109 -9.49 -17.22 -2.53
CA ALA A 109 -9.43 -17.09 -1.10
C ALA A 109 -9.80 -18.43 -0.46
N PRO A 110 -8.94 -18.97 0.43
CA PRO A 110 -9.29 -20.19 1.14
C PRO A 110 -10.57 -19.93 1.93
N THR A 111 -11.50 -20.90 1.91
CA THR A 111 -12.76 -20.82 2.64
C THR A 111 -12.48 -20.73 4.13
N LEU A 112 -12.30 -19.53 4.66
CA LEU A 112 -12.13 -19.30 6.08
C LEU A 112 -13.51 -19.22 6.71
N LEU A 113 -13.85 -20.23 7.51
CA LEU A 113 -14.93 -20.16 8.51
C LEU A 113 -14.53 -19.12 9.58
N SER A 114 -14.66 -17.83 9.28
CA SER A 114 -14.33 -16.76 10.23
C SER A 114 -15.60 -16.18 10.84
N GLY A 115 -15.69 -16.29 12.17
CA GLY A 115 -16.76 -15.71 12.96
C GLY A 115 -16.69 -14.18 13.06
N PHE A 116 -17.88 -13.58 13.22
CA PHE A 116 -18.20 -12.31 13.87
C PHE A 116 -17.49 -10.99 13.46
N PHE A 117 -16.82 -10.85 12.30
CA PHE A 117 -16.33 -9.54 11.83
C PHE A 117 -16.74 -9.16 10.38
N PRO A 118 -17.09 -7.88 10.09
CA PRO A 118 -17.72 -7.48 8.84
C PRO A 118 -16.71 -6.98 7.79
N ARG A 119 -16.25 -7.91 6.96
CA ARG A 119 -16.25 -7.95 5.47
C ARG A 119 -15.38 -9.16 5.14
N VAL A 120 -16.02 -10.32 5.27
CA VAL A 120 -15.45 -11.63 5.02
C VAL A 120 -15.28 -11.72 3.50
N LEU A 121 -14.07 -12.05 3.03
CA LEU A 121 -13.87 -12.44 1.63
C LEU A 121 -14.98 -13.42 1.26
N SER A 122 -15.63 -13.20 0.13
CA SER A 122 -16.59 -14.16 -0.37
C SER A 122 -15.86 -15.38 -0.92
N GLN A 123 -16.50 -16.54 -0.87
CA GLN A 123 -15.98 -17.72 -1.54
C GLN A 123 -15.80 -17.40 -3.03
N GLY A 124 -14.58 -17.58 -3.55
CA GLY A 124 -14.22 -17.25 -4.94
C GLY A 124 -13.51 -15.91 -5.12
N ASP A 125 -13.37 -15.07 -4.07
CA ASP A 125 -12.57 -13.86 -4.17
C ASP A 125 -11.11 -14.20 -4.49
N ILE A 126 -10.49 -13.53 -5.46
CA ILE A 126 -9.08 -13.74 -5.78
C ILE A 126 -8.20 -12.96 -4.80
N VAL A 127 -7.21 -13.61 -4.19
CA VAL A 127 -6.24 -12.98 -3.27
C VAL A 127 -4.81 -13.29 -3.70
N ALA A 128 -3.89 -12.39 -3.38
CA ALA A 128 -2.47 -12.67 -3.56
C ALA A 128 -2.03 -13.77 -2.57
N ASP A 129 -1.29 -14.78 -3.04
CA ASP A 129 -0.62 -15.70 -2.13
C ASP A 129 0.59 -15.01 -1.49
N ARG A 130 0.34 -14.28 -0.41
CA ARG A 130 1.35 -13.45 0.25
C ARG A 130 2.58 -14.21 0.71
N ALA A 131 2.41 -15.45 1.19
CA ALA A 131 3.55 -16.26 1.61
C ALA A 131 4.43 -16.65 0.41
N PHE A 132 3.81 -17.14 -0.66
CA PHE A 132 4.51 -17.53 -1.89
C PHE A 132 5.12 -16.32 -2.60
N ASN A 133 4.33 -15.28 -2.85
CA ASN A 133 4.75 -14.07 -3.55
C ASN A 133 5.83 -13.35 -2.76
N GLY A 134 5.62 -13.18 -1.45
CA GLY A 134 6.60 -12.55 -0.58
C GLY A 134 7.93 -13.29 -0.53
N LEU A 135 7.93 -14.63 -0.56
CA LEU A 135 9.16 -15.42 -0.62
C LEU A 135 9.90 -15.21 -1.95
N ASN A 136 9.21 -15.40 -3.07
CA ASN A 136 9.80 -15.28 -4.40
C ASN A 136 10.35 -13.87 -4.67
N MET A 137 9.58 -12.83 -4.31
CA MET A 137 10.03 -11.45 -4.42
C MET A 137 11.24 -11.19 -3.52
N ALA A 138 11.21 -11.59 -2.25
CA ALA A 138 12.33 -11.35 -1.34
C ALA A 138 13.60 -12.07 -1.78
N GLN A 139 13.50 -13.29 -2.31
CA GLN A 139 14.65 -14.03 -2.85
C GLN A 139 15.19 -13.40 -4.13
N ALA A 140 14.32 -12.87 -5.00
CA ALA A 140 14.76 -12.17 -6.21
C ALA A 140 15.53 -10.87 -5.90
N TYR A 141 15.12 -10.14 -4.85
CA TYR A 141 15.80 -8.90 -4.43
C TYR A 141 17.03 -9.12 -3.55
N LEU A 142 17.00 -10.07 -2.62
CA LEU A 142 18.03 -10.25 -1.58
C LEU A 142 18.93 -11.46 -1.82
N GLY A 143 18.58 -12.33 -2.76
CA GLY A 143 19.21 -13.63 -3.00
C GLY A 143 18.63 -14.74 -2.14
N GLU A 144 18.58 -15.96 -2.69
CA GLU A 144 18.02 -17.14 -2.02
C GLU A 144 18.68 -17.47 -0.68
N ALA A 145 19.99 -17.26 -0.56
CA ALA A 145 20.72 -17.52 0.68
C ALA A 145 20.34 -16.57 1.83
N ALA A 146 19.85 -15.37 1.51
CA ALA A 146 19.48 -14.35 2.50
C ALA A 146 18.08 -14.56 3.07
N VAL A 147 17.18 -15.25 2.36
CA VAL A 147 15.76 -15.40 2.72
C VAL A 147 15.42 -16.86 2.93
N LYS A 148 15.08 -17.21 4.18
CA LYS A 148 14.80 -18.60 4.58
C LYS A 148 13.34 -18.99 4.37
N ALA A 149 12.41 -18.10 4.69
CA ALA A 149 10.99 -18.36 4.55
C ALA A 149 10.19 -17.07 4.67
N VAL A 150 8.98 -17.09 4.12
CA VAL A 150 7.94 -16.09 4.38
C VAL A 150 6.70 -16.83 4.87
N LYS A 151 6.09 -16.31 5.94
CA LYS A 151 4.90 -16.89 6.58
C LYS A 151 3.84 -15.82 6.77
N VAL A 152 2.58 -16.20 6.59
CA VAL A 152 1.42 -15.36 6.92
C VAL A 152 0.81 -15.85 8.22
N ASP A 153 0.38 -14.93 9.08
CA ASP A 153 -0.31 -15.26 10.32
C ASP A 153 -1.66 -15.92 9.98
N PRO A 154 -1.94 -17.15 10.44
CA PRO A 154 -3.16 -17.87 10.08
C PRO A 154 -4.44 -17.19 10.58
N ASN A 155 -4.33 -16.30 11.59
CA ASN A 155 -5.47 -15.57 12.15
C ASN A 155 -5.54 -14.11 11.65
N ASN A 156 -4.52 -13.65 10.93
CA ASN A 156 -4.46 -12.29 10.41
C ASN A 156 -3.76 -12.28 9.05
N PRO A 157 -4.51 -12.29 7.93
CA PRO A 157 -3.90 -12.31 6.59
C PRO A 157 -3.00 -11.10 6.35
N ASN A 158 -3.22 -9.99 7.07
CA ASN A 158 -2.48 -8.75 6.93
C ASN A 158 -1.12 -8.78 7.62
N ARG A 159 -0.77 -9.83 8.37
CA ARG A 159 0.50 -9.94 9.09
C ARG A 159 1.38 -11.02 8.47
N GLN A 160 2.55 -10.61 8.00
CA GLN A 160 3.55 -11.45 7.37
C GLN A 160 4.88 -11.40 8.12
N LEU A 161 5.55 -12.54 8.23
CA LEU A 161 6.88 -12.69 8.81
C LEU A 161 7.84 -13.26 7.77
N THR A 162 8.85 -12.46 7.42
CA THR A 162 9.99 -12.88 6.59
C THR A 162 11.15 -13.25 7.51
N LEU A 163 11.61 -14.50 7.41
CA LEU A 163 12.76 -15.03 8.12
C LEU A 163 14.01 -14.85 7.24
N LEU A 164 14.95 -14.05 7.71
CA LEU A 164 16.21 -13.79 7.03
C LEU A 164 17.32 -14.70 7.61
N ASP A 165 18.47 -14.70 6.96
CA ASP A 165 19.67 -15.31 7.50
C ASP A 165 20.11 -14.68 8.84
N GLN A 166 21.03 -15.37 9.53
CA GLN A 166 21.58 -14.92 10.82
C GLN A 166 20.55 -14.64 11.94
N GLY A 167 19.32 -15.15 11.81
CA GLY A 167 18.26 -14.98 12.81
C GLY A 167 17.54 -13.63 12.74
N ARG A 168 17.82 -12.82 11.71
CA ARG A 168 17.10 -11.57 11.43
C ARG A 168 15.69 -11.86 10.94
N GLN A 169 14.77 -10.95 11.24
CA GLN A 169 13.36 -11.11 10.87
C GLN A 169 12.78 -9.76 10.45
N LEU A 170 11.87 -9.80 9.48
CA LEU A 170 11.07 -8.66 9.06
C LEU A 170 9.59 -9.03 9.25
N GLU A 171 8.93 -8.34 10.16
CA GLU A 171 7.48 -8.42 10.32
C GLU A 171 6.84 -7.26 9.54
N SER A 172 5.99 -7.57 8.57
CA SER A 172 5.23 -6.59 7.79
C SER A 172 3.75 -6.74 8.08
N THR A 173 3.08 -5.65 8.45
CA THR A 173 1.64 -5.65 8.73
C THR A 173 0.92 -4.62 7.88
N VAL A 174 -0.06 -5.04 7.07
CA VAL A 174 -0.95 -4.09 6.38
C VAL A 174 -1.86 -3.43 7.40
N THR A 175 -1.76 -2.12 7.53
CA THR A 175 -2.52 -1.31 8.50
C THR A 175 -3.68 -0.57 7.86
N ALA A 176 -3.56 -0.19 6.59
CA ALA A 176 -4.59 0.53 5.85
C ALA A 176 -4.57 0.13 4.38
N ARG A 177 -5.75 0.15 3.72
CA ARG A 177 -5.84 -0.09 2.28
C ARG A 177 -7.08 0.51 1.65
N THR A 178 -7.04 0.73 0.34
CA THR A 178 -8.22 0.98 -0.48
C THR A 178 -8.01 0.43 -1.88
N THR A 179 -9.09 0.37 -2.66
CA THR A 179 -9.08 -0.09 -4.05
C THR A 179 -9.99 0.78 -4.90
N GLU A 180 -9.65 0.96 -6.17
CA GLU A 180 -10.49 1.56 -7.19
C GLU A 180 -10.51 0.69 -8.45
N ALA A 181 -11.66 0.57 -9.09
CA ALA A 181 -11.80 -0.14 -10.36
C ALA A 181 -12.47 0.81 -11.37
N PRO A 182 -11.72 1.77 -11.93
CA PRO A 182 -12.28 2.79 -12.81
C PRO A 182 -12.80 2.22 -14.14
N GLN A 183 -12.24 1.10 -14.59
CA GLN A 183 -12.69 0.33 -15.76
C GLN A 183 -12.64 -1.18 -15.47
N ALA A 184 -13.23 -2.01 -16.32
CA ALA A 184 -13.25 -3.48 -16.14
C ALA A 184 -11.85 -4.13 -16.26
N ASP A 185 -11.00 -3.53 -17.07
CA ASP A 185 -9.62 -3.90 -17.37
C ASP A 185 -8.59 -3.13 -16.53
N ARG A 186 -9.04 -2.28 -15.58
CA ARG A 186 -8.14 -1.49 -14.74
C ARG A 186 -8.48 -1.63 -13.27
N PHE A 187 -7.46 -1.90 -12.46
CA PHE A 187 -7.62 -2.07 -11.02
C PHE A 187 -6.49 -1.36 -10.29
N ILE A 188 -6.84 -0.52 -9.33
CA ILE A 188 -5.89 0.28 -8.58
C ILE A 188 -5.97 -0.13 -7.12
N THR A 189 -4.83 -0.38 -6.51
CA THR A 189 -4.70 -0.69 -5.10
C THR A 189 -3.84 0.36 -4.42
N ALA A 190 -4.16 0.70 -3.18
CA ALA A 190 -3.23 1.38 -2.30
C ALA A 190 -3.21 0.66 -0.96
N GLU A 191 -2.03 0.25 -0.51
CA GLU A 191 -1.83 -0.42 0.77
C GLU A 191 -0.75 0.30 1.58
N ARG A 192 -0.93 0.34 2.90
CA ARG A 192 0.06 0.83 3.85
C ARG A 192 0.49 -0.28 4.78
N PHE A 193 1.79 -0.41 4.92
CA PHE A 193 2.47 -1.43 5.70
C PHE A 193 3.25 -0.76 6.84
N GLN A 194 3.16 -1.33 8.03
CA GLN A 194 4.13 -1.09 9.08
C GLN A 194 5.15 -2.23 9.06
N GLN A 195 6.43 -1.91 9.01
CA GLN A 195 7.48 -2.94 9.01
C GLN A 195 8.39 -2.83 10.23
N VAL A 196 8.58 -3.95 10.92
CA VAL A 196 9.45 -4.07 12.09
C VAL A 196 10.58 -5.04 11.76
N PHE A 197 11.80 -4.52 11.69
CA PHE A 197 13.01 -5.31 11.54
C PHE A 197 13.56 -5.70 12.92
N ARG A 198 13.73 -7.00 13.14
CA ARG A 198 14.25 -7.59 14.38
C ARG A 198 15.55 -8.34 14.10
N GLY A 199 16.40 -8.48 15.13
CA GLY A 199 17.70 -9.14 15.04
C GLY A 199 18.90 -8.20 15.31
N THR A 200 18.62 -6.92 15.53
CA THR A 200 19.57 -5.90 16.04
C THR A 200 19.25 -5.56 17.50
N ALA A 201 20.16 -4.86 18.19
CA ALA A 201 19.95 -4.43 19.58
C ALA A 201 18.73 -3.50 19.75
N VAL A 202 18.44 -2.70 18.72
CA VAL A 202 17.25 -1.83 18.64
C VAL A 202 16.50 -2.19 17.36
N PRO A 203 15.22 -2.60 17.43
CA PRO A 203 14.41 -2.84 16.26
C PRO A 203 14.29 -1.59 15.39
N TYR A 204 14.42 -1.74 14.08
CA TYR A 204 14.16 -0.66 13.14
C TYR A 204 12.71 -0.73 12.66
N LEU A 205 12.04 0.42 12.61
CA LEU A 205 10.64 0.55 12.24
C LEU A 205 10.49 1.61 11.16
N ASN A 206 9.76 1.28 10.12
CA ASN A 206 9.32 2.22 9.09
C ASN A 206 7.84 1.98 8.75
N GLU A 207 7.31 2.89 7.93
CA GLU A 207 6.04 2.71 7.28
C GLU A 207 6.26 2.80 5.76
N VAL A 208 5.56 1.94 5.02
CA VAL A 208 5.63 1.91 3.56
C VAL A 208 4.22 2.03 3.01
N GLU A 209 4.02 2.84 1.99
CA GLU A 209 2.80 2.90 1.20
C GLU A 209 3.11 2.46 -0.22
N THR A 210 2.30 1.56 -0.77
CA THR A 210 2.37 1.18 -2.18
C THR A 210 1.06 1.53 -2.84
N THR A 211 1.12 2.23 -3.98
CA THR A 211 -0.03 2.42 -4.87
C THR A 211 0.30 1.78 -6.20
N THR A 212 -0.56 0.86 -6.67
CA THR A 212 -0.34 0.09 -7.90
C THR A 212 -1.56 0.22 -8.80
N ASP A 213 -1.35 0.61 -10.05
CA ASP A 213 -2.37 0.74 -11.09
C ASP A 213 -2.14 -0.34 -12.14
N TYR A 214 -3.00 -1.36 -12.14
CA TYR A 214 -2.90 -2.52 -13.00
C TYR A 214 -3.82 -2.38 -14.22
N TRP A 215 -3.31 -2.80 -15.38
CA TRP A 215 -4.03 -2.87 -16.65
C TRP A 215 -4.01 -4.29 -17.20
N ASN A 216 -5.18 -4.87 -17.41
CA ASN A 216 -5.34 -6.14 -18.10
C ASN A 216 -5.34 -5.90 -19.62
N LEU A 217 -4.30 -6.38 -20.31
CA LEU A 217 -4.16 -6.25 -21.76
C LEU A 217 -4.60 -7.51 -22.52
N GLY A 218 -5.18 -8.48 -21.80
CA GLY A 218 -5.76 -9.71 -22.34
C GLY A 218 -4.80 -10.90 -22.27
N ASP A 219 -3.60 -10.77 -22.80
CA ASP A 219 -2.55 -11.81 -22.78
C ASP A 219 -1.50 -11.61 -21.68
N HIS A 220 -1.42 -10.41 -21.10
CA HIS A 220 -0.57 -10.05 -19.97
C HIS A 220 -1.20 -8.93 -19.14
N ILE A 221 -0.60 -8.66 -17.98
CA ILE A 221 -0.95 -7.51 -17.13
C ILE A 221 0.26 -6.59 -17.07
N GLU A 222 0.02 -5.29 -17.24
CA GLU A 222 0.99 -4.25 -16.94
C GLU A 222 0.57 -3.50 -15.67
N ALA A 223 1.52 -2.91 -14.96
CA ALA A 223 1.21 -2.03 -13.84
C ALA A 223 2.27 -0.96 -13.60
N ASP A 224 1.81 0.23 -13.21
CA ASP A 224 2.67 1.23 -12.59
C ASP A 224 2.52 1.14 -11.08
N GLN A 225 3.64 1.10 -10.36
CA GLN A 225 3.64 1.08 -8.90
C GLN A 225 4.51 2.18 -8.33
N VAL A 226 3.99 2.93 -7.37
CA VAL A 226 4.79 3.84 -6.54
C VAL A 226 4.88 3.30 -5.12
N THR A 227 6.10 3.17 -4.62
CA THR A 227 6.41 2.81 -3.23
C THR A 227 6.99 4.03 -2.52
N ALA A 228 6.29 4.49 -1.48
CA ALA A 228 6.70 5.59 -0.62
C ALA A 228 7.10 5.07 0.76
N VAL A 229 8.30 5.43 1.21
CA VAL A 229 8.83 5.06 2.53
C VAL A 229 8.76 6.28 3.45
N TYR A 230 8.20 6.08 4.63
CA TYR A 230 8.06 7.09 5.68
C TYR A 230 8.83 6.67 6.93
N LEU A 231 9.32 7.66 7.67
CA LEU A 231 9.87 7.43 8.99
C LEU A 231 8.78 6.99 9.96
N SER A 232 9.15 6.15 10.92
CA SER A 232 8.26 5.80 12.01
C SER A 232 8.33 6.83 13.14
N PRO A 233 7.31 6.91 14.03
CA PRO A 233 7.33 7.84 15.17
C PRO A 233 8.49 7.68 16.15
N GLN A 234 9.27 6.59 16.03
CA GLN A 234 10.44 6.32 16.88
C GLN A 234 11.74 6.91 16.28
N ASP A 235 11.71 7.33 15.02
CA ASP A 235 12.85 7.93 14.35
C ASP A 235 13.07 9.38 14.83
N PRO A 236 14.32 9.80 15.14
CA PRO A 236 14.62 11.18 15.55
C PRO A 236 14.12 12.25 14.57
N ASP A 237 14.14 11.95 13.27
CA ASP A 237 13.78 12.90 12.21
C ASP A 237 12.29 12.83 11.84
N PHE A 238 11.49 12.00 12.53
CA PHE A 238 10.07 11.81 12.23
C PHE A 238 9.28 13.11 12.18
N LEU A 239 9.49 14.00 13.15
CA LEU A 239 8.82 15.30 13.20
C LEU A 239 9.31 16.24 12.12
N ALA A 240 10.59 16.16 11.74
CA ALA A 240 11.17 16.98 10.68
C ALA A 240 10.64 16.56 9.29
N ALA A 241 10.36 15.27 9.09
CA ALA A 241 9.78 14.76 7.86
C ALA A 241 8.32 15.18 7.64
N LEU A 242 7.59 15.61 8.68
CA LEU A 242 6.21 16.11 8.59
C LEU A 242 5.23 15.18 7.83
N GLY A 243 5.47 13.87 7.88
CA GLY A 243 4.66 12.88 7.16
C GLY A 243 4.92 12.79 5.65
N GLN A 244 5.95 13.48 5.15
CA GLN A 244 6.44 13.33 3.77
C GLN A 244 7.29 12.06 3.63
N PRO A 245 7.34 11.47 2.42
CA PRO A 245 8.18 10.31 2.18
C PRO A 245 9.66 10.69 2.17
N VAL A 246 10.48 9.87 2.83
CA VAL A 246 11.95 9.99 2.82
C VAL A 246 12.59 9.31 1.61
N ALA A 247 11.87 8.37 0.99
CA ALA A 247 12.26 7.74 -0.26
C ALA A 247 11.02 7.36 -1.07
N LEU A 248 11.12 7.51 -2.39
CA LEU A 248 10.12 7.16 -3.37
C LEU A 248 10.77 6.30 -4.46
N TYR A 249 10.03 5.28 -4.90
CA TYR A 249 10.44 4.39 -5.97
C TYR A 249 9.24 4.17 -6.89
N ARG A 250 9.43 4.38 -8.20
CA ARG A 250 8.44 4.07 -9.22
C ARG A 250 8.89 2.84 -9.99
N TYR A 251 8.02 1.86 -10.08
CA TYR A 251 8.25 0.61 -10.80
C TYR A 251 7.28 0.48 -11.96
N HIS A 252 7.79 -0.09 -13.05
CA HIS A 252 6.96 -0.72 -14.07
C HIS A 252 6.95 -2.23 -13.80
N LEU A 253 5.76 -2.82 -13.78
CA LEU A 253 5.52 -4.23 -13.51
C LEU A 253 4.89 -4.87 -14.73
N HIS A 254 5.55 -5.90 -15.27
CA HIS A 254 5.01 -6.74 -16.34
C HIS A 254 4.73 -8.14 -15.80
N LEU A 255 3.52 -8.65 -15.98
CA LEU A 255 3.13 -9.99 -15.57
C LEU A 255 2.73 -10.82 -16.78
N SER A 256 3.56 -11.79 -17.12
CA SER A 256 3.28 -12.78 -18.17
C SER A 256 2.70 -14.05 -17.56
N PRO A 257 1.63 -14.65 -18.13
CA PRO A 257 1.04 -15.86 -17.58
C PRO A 257 2.04 -17.03 -17.67
N LEU A 258 2.29 -17.70 -16.56
CA LEU A 258 3.01 -18.97 -16.53
C LEU A 258 1.99 -20.08 -16.80
N ILE A 259 1.87 -20.48 -18.07
CA ILE A 259 1.08 -21.65 -18.42
C ILE A 259 1.76 -22.86 -17.75
N ALA A 260 1.04 -23.54 -16.86
CA ALA A 260 1.51 -24.81 -16.35
C ALA A 260 1.62 -25.80 -17.51
N ASP A 261 2.84 -26.25 -17.83
CA ASP A 261 3.08 -27.38 -18.73
C ASP A 261 2.30 -28.60 -18.18
N GLY A 262 1.08 -28.84 -18.68
CA GLY A 262 0.31 -30.01 -18.23
C GLY A 262 -1.21 -30.04 -18.43
N ALA A 263 -1.86 -29.03 -19.00
CA ALA A 263 -3.28 -29.13 -19.35
C ALA A 263 -3.47 -29.10 -20.87
N ASN A 264 -3.22 -30.24 -21.51
CA ASN A 264 -3.78 -30.51 -22.83
C ASN A 264 -5.28 -30.85 -22.64
N PRO A 265 -6.19 -30.36 -23.50
CA PRO A 265 -7.63 -30.66 -23.41
C PRO A 265 -7.94 -32.15 -23.52
#